data_AF-A0A536HUB5-F1
#
_entry.id   AF-A0A536HUB5-F1
#
_cell.length_a   1.000
_cell.length_b   1.000
_cell.length_c   1.000
_cell.angle_alpha   90.00
_cell.angle_beta   90.00
_cell.angle_gamma   90.00
#
_symmetry.space_group_name_H-M   'P 1'
#
loop_
_entity.id
_entity.type
_entity.pdbx_description
1 polymer ?
#
loop_
_entity_poly.entity_id
_entity_poly.type
_entity_poly.pdbx_seq_one_letter_code
_entity_poly.pdbx_strand_id
1 'polypeptide(L)'
;MTLLRLRRSGAGLLRVLPFLLTACVASQSTAPAPSQTATSPSQLALRVLVTGLTDRDTSGPPLAGAHVCAATPHGEERCTDAAKDGTATFTLAPSTYLLRVEGPDPTRWMPDRRVIDVTGADTAVWIGLPARIRISGVVKTDAGTPVARAQACAHPIRRVNAVCARSGADGKYTIDERADLYRVDVEGPPGGKLVPQWAGGATFEDNSPVLDARTEDVPGIDFALAAGVVLHGTVRVNGATIEDAQLCTSTLAAPIGWQCERTDKHGAYSALRAPGDYWVWALPPDRVRAMGLWYNRVLTGVDATAFDLSTDSTLDMNLPNGPQITGHVRNEAGEPVPDAFVCVDTPFPTGRICRPSGFDGAYTVTTRPSTYVVSVIPPAGSGYLAEYWSHKRNWVEADAVRLGTGDTEVDLVLRRGVTVKGTIKDKRGLPAVSATINFGDPRVVEAAAATDEAGAFEVVVPAGKYHVDVFPPRFPGNLVGREMEIDATGAVEIDIVLEDIAP
;
A
#
# COMPACT_ATOMS: atom_id res chain seq x y z
N MET A 1 -11.80 -5.69 -4.17
CA MET A 1 -12.05 -4.31 -3.72
C MET A 1 -10.69 -3.66 -3.58
N THR A 2 -10.21 -2.94 -4.59
CA THR A 2 -8.86 -2.37 -4.58
C THR A 2 -8.97 -0.88 -4.23
N LEU A 3 -8.66 -0.54 -2.98
CA LEU A 3 -8.68 0.83 -2.47
C LEU A 3 -7.38 1.55 -2.88
N LEU A 4 -7.49 2.56 -3.74
CA LEU A 4 -6.40 3.48 -4.09
C LEU A 4 -5.88 4.19 -2.83
N ARG A 5 -4.62 3.94 -2.44
CA ARG A 5 -3.91 4.72 -1.41
C ARG A 5 -3.40 6.04 -2.00
N LEU A 6 -3.82 7.16 -1.42
CA LEU A 6 -3.26 8.50 -1.66
C LEU A 6 -1.95 8.68 -0.87
N ARG A 7 -0.83 8.95 -1.56
CA ARG A 7 0.40 9.50 -0.93
C ARG A 7 0.30 11.03 -0.88
N ARG A 8 0.27 11.61 0.32
CA ARG A 8 0.50 13.04 0.55
C ARG A 8 2.00 13.32 0.70
N SER A 9 2.53 14.17 -0.16
CA SER A 9 3.87 14.78 -0.06
C SER A 9 3.76 16.10 0.70
N GLY A 10 4.64 16.31 1.68
CA GLY A 10 4.73 17.54 2.45
C GLY A 10 6.16 17.81 2.89
N ALA A 11 6.89 18.60 2.11
CA ALA A 11 8.17 19.20 2.48
C ALA A 11 7.93 20.66 2.89
N GLY A 12 8.56 21.10 3.98
CA GLY A 12 8.50 22.49 4.44
C GLY A 12 9.50 22.77 5.56
N LEU A 13 10.73 23.11 5.15
CA LEU A 13 11.81 23.67 5.98
C LEU A 13 11.35 24.94 6.72
N LEU A 14 11.77 25.11 7.98
CA LEU A 14 12.04 26.45 8.53
C LEU A 14 13.30 26.44 9.42
N ARG A 15 14.33 27.16 8.97
CA ARG A 15 15.55 27.55 9.69
C ARG A 15 15.29 28.86 10.46
N VAL A 16 15.69 28.96 11.73
CA VAL A 16 16.03 30.25 12.37
C VAL A 16 17.13 30.05 13.45
N LEU A 17 18.28 30.69 13.23
CA LEU A 17 19.24 31.26 14.20
C LEU A 17 19.61 32.66 13.63
N PRO A 18 20.29 33.61 14.32
CA PRO A 18 20.96 33.57 15.63
C PRO A 18 20.68 34.84 16.50
N PHE A 19 21.23 34.93 17.72
CA PHE A 19 21.61 36.24 18.29
C PHE A 19 22.83 36.12 19.21
N LEU A 20 23.88 36.85 18.82
CA LEU A 20 25.12 37.11 19.55
C LEU A 20 24.88 38.22 20.57
N LEU A 21 25.40 38.06 21.79
CA LEU A 21 25.62 39.17 22.72
C LEU A 21 26.99 39.00 23.39
N THR A 22 27.88 39.91 23.00
CA THR A 22 29.20 40.19 23.55
C THR A 22 29.08 40.89 24.91
N ALA A 23 29.78 40.41 25.92
CA ALA A 23 30.09 41.18 27.12
C ALA A 23 31.55 40.92 27.55
N CYS A 24 32.38 41.94 27.40
CA CYS A 24 33.71 42.02 27.99
C CYS A 24 33.60 42.26 29.49
N VAL A 25 34.25 41.45 30.33
CA VAL A 25 34.60 41.85 31.70
C VAL A 25 36.02 41.37 32.03
N ALA A 26 36.72 42.29 32.68
CA ALA A 26 38.10 42.35 33.13
C ALA A 26 38.75 41.07 33.67
N SER A 27 40.02 40.94 33.28
CA SER A 27 41.04 40.05 33.79
C SER A 27 41.43 40.40 35.24
N GLN A 28 41.31 39.42 36.15
CA GLN A 28 42.05 39.38 37.40
C GLN A 28 42.76 38.03 37.52
N SER A 29 44.08 38.10 37.71
CA SER A 29 44.95 36.94 37.87
C SER A 29 44.73 36.29 39.24
N THR A 30 44.17 35.09 39.23
CA THR A 30 44.23 34.14 40.35
C THR A 30 45.28 33.07 40.05
N ALA A 31 46.08 32.76 41.08
CA ALA A 31 47.20 31.82 41.10
C ALA A 31 46.87 30.44 40.48
N PRO A 32 47.88 29.69 40.00
CA PRO A 32 47.66 28.39 39.37
C PRO A 32 47.03 27.43 40.39
N ALA A 33 45.82 26.99 40.10
CA ALA A 33 45.21 25.85 40.75
C ALA A 33 46.13 24.62 40.57
N PRO A 34 46.25 23.73 41.57
CA PRO A 34 47.00 22.50 41.40
C PRO A 34 46.46 21.78 40.18
N SER A 35 47.37 21.32 39.33
CA SER A 35 47.09 20.47 38.18
C SER A 35 46.03 19.45 38.59
N GLN A 36 44.81 19.61 38.04
CA GLN A 36 43.87 18.51 38.01
C GLN A 36 44.64 17.39 37.33
N THR A 37 44.99 16.36 38.10
CA THR A 37 45.26 15.04 37.55
C THR A 37 44.17 14.80 36.55
N ALA A 38 44.53 14.79 35.26
CA ALA A 38 43.63 14.43 34.20
C ALA A 38 43.10 13.04 34.58
N THR A 39 41.90 12.99 35.15
CA THR A 39 41.12 11.76 35.24
C THR A 39 41.12 11.24 33.82
N SER A 40 41.77 10.09 33.60
CA SER A 40 41.75 9.42 32.30
C SER A 40 40.30 9.45 31.82
N PRO A 41 40.02 9.87 30.57
CA PRO A 41 38.65 9.95 30.09
C PRO A 41 38.01 8.60 30.37
N SER A 42 36.92 8.58 31.15
CA SER A 42 36.28 7.36 31.60
C SER A 42 35.91 6.54 30.36
N GLN A 43 36.67 5.49 30.08
CA GLN A 43 36.41 4.67 28.90
C GLN A 43 35.26 3.71 29.21
N LEU A 44 34.31 3.61 28.29
CA LEU A 44 33.16 2.72 28.39
C LEU A 44 33.29 1.62 27.34
N ALA A 45 32.87 0.41 27.71
CA ALA A 45 32.83 -0.70 26.78
C ALA A 45 31.55 -0.64 25.94
N LEU A 46 31.69 -0.80 24.63
CA LEU A 46 30.57 -1.07 23.73
C LEU A 46 30.74 -2.48 23.18
N ARG A 47 29.74 -3.34 23.39
CA ARG A 47 29.69 -4.69 22.81
C ARG A 47 28.60 -4.74 21.75
N VAL A 48 28.97 -5.07 20.52
CA VAL A 48 28.05 -5.22 19.39
C VAL A 48 27.98 -6.69 19.02
N LEU A 49 26.82 -7.32 19.16
CA LEU A 49 26.55 -8.67 18.66
C LEU A 49 25.99 -8.57 17.24
N VAL A 50 26.71 -9.12 16.27
CA VAL A 50 26.32 -9.14 14.85
C VAL A 50 25.86 -10.53 14.44
N THR A 51 24.63 -10.64 13.95
CA THR A 51 24.05 -11.91 13.46
C THR A 51 23.51 -11.74 12.04
N GLY A 52 23.41 -12.83 11.28
CA GLY A 52 22.65 -12.84 10.03
C GLY A 52 21.16 -12.93 10.32
N LEU A 53 20.31 -12.37 9.46
CA LEU A 53 18.86 -12.58 9.48
C LEU A 53 18.47 -13.52 8.35
N THR A 54 17.83 -14.64 8.67
CA THR A 54 17.44 -15.69 7.70
C THR A 54 15.93 -15.81 7.52
N ASP A 55 15.13 -15.49 8.55
CA ASP A 55 13.71 -15.14 8.45
C ASP A 55 13.25 -14.31 9.67
N ARG A 56 12.11 -13.61 9.53
CA ARG A 56 11.34 -12.91 10.59
C ARG A 56 12.12 -12.39 11.81
N ASP A 57 13.02 -11.42 11.63
CA ASP A 57 13.59 -10.62 12.74
C ASP A 57 14.09 -11.43 13.97
N THR A 58 14.35 -12.73 13.79
CA THR A 58 14.77 -13.67 14.80
C THR A 58 16.25 -13.97 14.59
N SER A 59 17.01 -13.97 15.69
CA SER A 59 18.46 -14.12 15.68
C SER A 59 18.90 -15.28 14.78
N GLY A 60 19.66 -15.00 13.73
CA GLY A 60 20.36 -16.03 12.97
C GLY A 60 21.79 -16.24 13.48
N PRO A 61 22.62 -16.96 12.73
CA PRO A 61 23.96 -17.32 13.20
C PRO A 61 24.84 -16.06 13.41
N PRO A 62 25.77 -16.10 14.36
CA PRO A 62 26.74 -15.03 14.54
C PRO A 62 27.59 -14.85 13.28
N LEU A 63 27.82 -13.59 12.88
CA LEU A 63 28.63 -13.26 11.70
C LEU A 63 30.06 -12.95 12.12
N ALA A 64 30.87 -14.01 12.21
CA ALA A 64 32.30 -13.87 12.41
C ALA A 64 32.94 -13.09 11.25
N GLY A 65 33.81 -12.13 11.58
CA GLY A 65 34.46 -11.27 10.60
C GLY A 65 33.60 -10.13 10.05
N ALA A 66 32.41 -9.87 10.61
CA ALA A 66 31.66 -8.66 10.29
C ALA A 66 32.44 -7.42 10.72
N HIS A 67 32.59 -6.46 9.82
CA HIS A 67 33.34 -5.24 10.07
C HIS A 67 32.45 -4.20 10.77
N VAL A 68 32.79 -3.82 12.00
CA VAL A 68 32.04 -2.84 12.79
C VAL A 68 32.89 -1.59 12.94
N CYS A 69 32.34 -0.44 12.57
CA CYS A 69 32.97 0.86 12.78
C CYS A 69 32.09 1.76 13.65
N ALA A 70 32.68 2.39 14.66
CA ALA A 70 32.06 3.41 15.49
C ALA A 70 32.68 4.77 15.18
N ALA A 71 31.88 5.68 14.61
CA ALA A 71 32.32 7.03 14.26
C ALA A 71 31.62 8.08 15.13
N THR A 72 32.39 9.04 15.66
CA THR A 72 31.83 10.22 16.35
C THR A 72 31.29 11.25 15.33
N PRO A 73 30.42 12.17 15.74
CA PRO A 73 29.97 13.29 14.87
C PRO A 73 31.12 14.16 14.34
N HIS A 74 32.27 14.15 15.02
CA HIS A 74 33.47 14.92 14.65
C HIS A 74 34.42 14.17 13.71
N GLY A 75 34.06 12.95 13.29
CA GLY A 75 34.80 12.19 12.28
C GLY A 75 35.88 11.25 12.82
N GLU A 76 36.06 11.16 14.15
CA GLU A 76 36.91 10.11 14.73
C GLU A 76 36.23 8.76 14.58
N GLU A 77 36.91 7.80 13.95
CA GLU A 77 36.39 6.46 13.70
C GLU A 77 37.30 5.39 14.29
N ARG A 78 36.69 4.36 14.87
CA ARG A 78 37.36 3.14 15.29
C ARG A 78 36.62 1.94 14.73
N CYS A 79 37.34 1.01 14.13
CA CYS A 79 36.77 -0.21 13.57
C CYS A 79 37.37 -1.46 14.20
N THR A 80 36.58 -2.52 14.28
CA THR A 80 37.01 -3.86 14.70
C THR A 80 36.14 -4.90 14.02
N ASP A 81 36.71 -6.08 13.78
CA ASP A 81 35.97 -7.20 13.21
C ASP A 81 35.35 -8.05 14.31
N ALA A 82 34.13 -8.54 14.08
CA ALA A 82 33.43 -9.41 15.00
C ALA A 82 34.17 -10.75 15.18
N ALA A 83 34.28 -11.21 16.42
CA ALA A 83 34.86 -12.49 16.77
C ALA A 83 33.99 -13.67 16.31
N LYS A 84 34.42 -14.92 16.59
CA LYS A 84 33.70 -16.13 16.16
C LYS A 84 32.27 -16.23 16.69
N ASP A 85 31.98 -15.60 17.82
CA ASP A 85 30.66 -15.50 18.44
C ASP A 85 29.84 -14.30 17.91
N GLY A 86 30.35 -13.59 16.89
CA GLY A 86 29.71 -12.43 16.28
C GLY A 86 29.89 -11.15 17.10
N THR A 87 30.68 -11.15 18.17
CA THR A 87 30.84 -9.98 19.03
C THR A 87 32.01 -9.09 18.59
N ALA A 88 31.76 -7.80 18.45
CA ALA A 88 32.74 -6.75 18.28
C ALA A 88 32.76 -5.88 19.56
N THR A 89 33.93 -5.68 20.16
CA THR A 89 34.05 -4.91 21.41
C THR A 89 34.92 -3.68 21.20
N PHE A 90 34.42 -2.54 21.64
CA PHE A 90 35.16 -1.28 21.65
C PHE A 90 35.36 -0.77 23.07
N THR A 91 36.44 -0.02 23.24
CA THR A 91 36.67 0.82 24.41
C THR A 91 36.67 2.26 23.93
N LEU A 92 35.60 2.99 24.23
CA LEU A 92 35.26 4.28 23.65
C LEU A 92 35.17 5.36 24.73
N ALA A 93 35.37 6.62 24.32
CA ALA A 93 35.08 7.75 25.20
C ALA A 93 33.56 7.94 25.31
N PRO A 94 33.04 8.55 26.39
CA PRO A 94 31.61 8.73 26.52
C PRO A 94 31.10 9.71 25.47
N SER A 95 30.28 9.25 24.53
CA SER A 95 29.76 10.05 23.41
C SER A 95 28.61 9.33 22.68
N THR A 96 28.03 10.03 21.70
CA THR A 96 27.17 9.45 20.68
C THR A 96 28.02 8.95 19.51
N TYR A 97 27.74 7.75 19.03
CA TYR A 97 28.43 7.12 17.91
C TYR A 97 27.45 6.73 16.79
N LEU A 98 27.86 6.94 15.55
CA LEU A 98 27.28 6.28 14.40
C LEU A 98 28.01 4.95 14.18
N LEU A 99 27.34 3.85 14.50
CA LEU A 99 27.77 2.52 14.11
C LEU A 99 27.49 2.29 12.64
N ARG A 100 28.48 1.74 11.93
CA ARG A 100 28.35 1.13 10.60
C ARG A 100 28.77 -0.32 10.73
N VAL A 101 27.92 -1.23 10.28
CA VAL A 101 28.18 -2.67 10.34
C VAL A 101 28.08 -3.23 8.94
N GLU A 102 29.16 -3.84 8.48
CA GLU A 102 29.23 -4.53 7.19
C GLU A 102 29.44 -6.02 7.45
N GLY A 103 28.72 -6.86 6.71
CA GLY A 103 28.89 -8.30 6.84
C GLY A 103 30.26 -8.76 6.30
N PRO A 104 30.72 -9.96 6.68
CA PRO A 104 32.01 -10.50 6.20
C PRO A 104 32.04 -10.71 4.68
N ASP A 105 30.87 -10.83 4.06
CA ASP A 105 30.69 -10.86 2.61
C ASP A 105 29.63 -9.81 2.21
N PRO A 106 30.03 -8.70 1.58
CA PRO A 106 29.11 -7.62 1.20
C PRO A 106 28.15 -8.03 0.08
N THR A 107 28.45 -9.12 -0.65
CA THR A 107 27.57 -9.69 -1.67
C THR A 107 26.46 -10.54 -1.06
N ARG A 108 26.63 -10.98 0.20
CA ARG A 108 25.66 -11.82 0.91
C ARG A 108 24.89 -11.08 2.00
N TRP A 109 25.40 -9.95 2.50
CA TRP A 109 24.78 -9.23 3.60
C TRP A 109 24.59 -7.75 3.27
N MET A 110 23.43 -7.21 3.65
CA MET A 110 23.20 -5.76 3.62
C MET A 110 23.85 -5.11 4.85
N PRO A 111 24.48 -3.94 4.69
CA PRO A 111 25.04 -3.21 5.83
C PRO A 111 23.92 -2.58 6.69
N ASP A 112 24.20 -2.36 7.97
CA ASP A 112 23.33 -1.64 8.91
C ASP A 112 24.06 -0.39 9.44
N ARG A 113 23.32 0.68 9.73
CA ARG A 113 23.83 1.91 10.33
C ARG A 113 22.91 2.36 11.46
N ARG A 114 23.47 2.55 12.67
CA ARG A 114 22.69 2.95 13.86
C ARG A 114 23.40 4.04 14.65
N VAL A 115 22.62 4.98 15.15
CA VAL A 115 23.12 5.94 16.15
C VAL A 115 22.93 5.32 17.53
N ILE A 116 23.98 5.34 18.35
CA ILE A 116 23.98 4.81 19.71
C ILE A 116 24.63 5.79 20.68
N ASP A 117 24.14 5.82 21.91
CA ASP A 117 24.72 6.63 22.98
C ASP A 117 25.50 5.73 23.94
N VAL A 118 26.76 6.08 24.16
CA VAL A 118 27.66 5.42 25.11
C VAL A 118 28.11 6.50 26.09
N THR A 119 27.25 6.92 27.02
CA THR A 119 27.48 8.15 27.80
C THR A 119 27.60 7.95 29.32
N GLY A 120 27.12 6.82 29.87
CA GLY A 120 27.05 6.62 31.33
C GLY A 120 27.34 5.22 31.86
N ALA A 121 27.39 4.19 31.01
CA ALA A 121 27.70 2.82 31.38
C ALA A 121 28.16 2.02 30.15
N ASP A 122 28.65 0.80 30.37
CA ASP A 122 28.90 -0.15 29.29
C ASP A 122 27.59 -0.45 28.54
N THR A 123 27.65 -0.42 27.22
CA THR A 123 26.49 -0.58 26.33
C THR A 123 26.62 -1.88 25.54
N ALA A 124 25.52 -2.62 25.40
CA ALA A 124 25.43 -3.77 24.51
C ALA A 124 24.34 -3.55 23.45
N VAL A 125 24.64 -3.85 22.19
CA VAL A 125 23.72 -3.67 21.05
C VAL A 125 23.70 -4.93 20.20
N TRP A 126 22.52 -5.37 19.80
CA TRP A 126 22.36 -6.41 18.80
C TRP A 126 22.03 -5.79 17.43
N ILE A 127 22.76 -6.24 16.41
CA ILE A 127 22.60 -5.84 15.02
C ILE A 127 22.45 -7.09 14.17
N GLY A 128 21.25 -7.28 13.62
CA GLY A 128 20.98 -8.31 12.63
C GLY A 128 21.19 -7.75 11.22
N LEU A 129 22.13 -8.31 10.45
CA LEU A 129 22.33 -7.97 9.04
C LEU A 129 21.37 -8.78 8.17
N PRO A 130 20.49 -8.15 7.38
CA PRO A 130 19.68 -8.86 6.40
C PRO A 130 20.55 -9.56 5.35
N ALA A 131 20.19 -10.78 4.99
CA ALA A 131 20.75 -11.40 3.80
C ALA A 131 20.44 -10.54 2.57
N ARG A 132 21.41 -10.38 1.68
CA ARG A 132 21.27 -9.76 0.37
C ARG A 132 20.85 -10.84 -0.61
N ILE A 133 19.82 -10.56 -1.40
CA ILE A 133 19.37 -11.36 -2.52
C ILE A 133 19.38 -10.54 -3.80
N ARG A 134 19.37 -11.23 -4.92
CA ARG A 134 19.33 -10.64 -6.25
C ARG A 134 18.11 -11.11 -7.01
N ILE A 135 17.32 -10.16 -7.50
CA ILE A 135 16.25 -10.40 -8.47
C ILE A 135 16.75 -9.96 -9.84
N SER A 136 16.64 -10.81 -10.86
CA SER A 136 17.15 -10.49 -12.19
C SER A 136 16.30 -11.05 -13.33
N GLY A 137 16.40 -10.39 -14.48
CA GLY A 137 15.72 -10.81 -15.69
C GLY A 137 16.01 -9.89 -16.86
N VAL A 138 15.21 -10.01 -17.92
CA VAL A 138 15.34 -9.28 -19.18
C VAL A 138 14.04 -8.59 -19.54
N VAL A 139 14.12 -7.33 -19.96
CA VAL A 139 13.01 -6.56 -20.50
C VAL A 139 13.13 -6.49 -22.01
N LYS A 140 12.12 -6.99 -22.72
CA LYS A 140 12.00 -6.91 -24.18
C LYS A 140 10.64 -6.32 -24.55
N THR A 141 10.51 -5.88 -25.79
CA THR A 141 9.19 -5.66 -26.39
C THR A 141 8.57 -7.01 -26.78
N ASP A 142 7.27 -7.04 -27.06
CA ASP A 142 6.60 -8.24 -27.59
C ASP A 142 7.21 -8.75 -28.91
N ALA A 143 7.84 -7.86 -29.68
CA ALA A 143 8.60 -8.21 -30.89
C ALA A 143 9.98 -8.83 -30.59
N GLY A 144 10.36 -8.95 -29.32
CA GLY A 144 11.63 -9.53 -28.86
C GLY A 144 12.81 -8.57 -28.78
N THR A 145 12.61 -7.29 -29.08
CA THR A 145 13.69 -6.27 -29.03
C THR A 145 14.02 -5.91 -27.58
N PRO A 146 15.29 -5.92 -27.15
CA PRO A 146 15.66 -5.48 -25.80
C PRO A 146 15.26 -4.03 -25.52
N VAL A 147 14.70 -3.77 -24.34
CA VAL A 147 14.29 -2.43 -23.91
C VAL A 147 15.32 -1.89 -22.94
N ALA A 148 16.08 -0.89 -23.37
CA ALA A 148 17.03 -0.20 -22.50
C ALA A 148 16.36 0.84 -21.61
N ARG A 149 16.89 1.04 -20.40
CA ARG A 149 16.42 2.03 -19.41
C ARG A 149 14.97 1.86 -18.94
N ALA A 150 14.36 0.71 -19.21
CA ALA A 150 13.13 0.30 -18.54
C ALA A 150 13.39 0.22 -17.03
N GLN A 151 12.44 0.64 -16.22
CA GLN A 151 12.58 0.69 -14.78
C GLN A 151 11.86 -0.52 -14.19
N ALA A 152 12.60 -1.49 -13.69
CA ALA A 152 12.07 -2.62 -12.95
C ALA A 152 12.10 -2.30 -11.45
N CYS A 153 11.00 -2.52 -10.73
CA CYS A 153 10.90 -2.24 -9.30
C CYS A 153 10.46 -3.50 -8.54
N ALA A 154 11.18 -3.81 -7.45
CA ALA A 154 10.81 -4.87 -6.52
C ALA A 154 10.06 -4.28 -5.33
N HIS A 155 8.80 -4.68 -5.16
CA HIS A 155 7.88 -4.25 -4.11
C HIS A 155 7.84 -5.30 -3.00
N PRO A 156 8.41 -5.03 -1.82
CA PRO A 156 8.38 -5.96 -0.71
C PRO A 156 6.97 -6.05 -0.10
N ILE A 157 6.45 -7.27 0.07
CA ILE A 157 5.07 -7.52 0.54
C ILE A 157 4.75 -6.90 1.92
N ARG A 158 5.75 -6.76 2.80
CA ARG A 158 5.56 -6.24 4.16
C ARG A 158 6.15 -4.84 4.37
N ARG A 159 6.73 -4.24 3.33
CA ARG A 159 7.39 -2.93 3.43
C ARG A 159 6.87 -2.00 2.35
N VAL A 160 6.92 -0.71 2.63
CA VAL A 160 6.28 0.31 1.78
C VAL A 160 7.19 0.90 0.70
N ASN A 161 8.47 0.56 0.71
CA ASN A 161 9.44 1.14 -0.22
C ASN A 161 9.92 0.08 -1.20
N ALA A 162 9.57 0.28 -2.46
CA ALA A 162 10.13 -0.47 -3.57
C ALA A 162 11.55 -0.01 -3.87
N VAL A 163 12.36 -0.91 -4.39
CA VAL A 163 13.69 -0.60 -4.92
C VAL A 163 13.73 -0.95 -6.39
N CYS A 164 14.23 -0.01 -7.18
CA CYS A 164 14.17 -0.06 -8.63
C CYS A 164 15.57 -0.07 -9.25
N ALA A 165 15.69 -0.79 -10.36
CA ALA A 165 16.86 -0.77 -11.22
C ALA A 165 16.45 -0.49 -12.67
N ARG A 166 17.38 0.07 -13.45
CA ARG A 166 17.17 0.29 -14.88
C ARG A 166 17.81 -0.84 -15.69
N SER A 167 17.12 -1.28 -16.73
CA SER A 167 17.68 -2.24 -17.68
C SER A 167 18.84 -1.64 -18.49
N GLY A 168 19.84 -2.47 -18.79
CA GLY A 168 20.95 -2.16 -19.69
C GLY A 168 20.54 -2.12 -21.16
N ALA A 169 21.51 -1.85 -22.04
CA ALA A 169 21.28 -1.83 -23.49
C ALA A 169 20.85 -3.21 -24.05
N ASP A 170 21.20 -4.29 -23.36
CA ASP A 170 20.79 -5.67 -23.66
C ASP A 170 19.46 -6.06 -23.00
N GLY A 171 18.76 -5.10 -22.38
CA GLY A 171 17.48 -5.30 -21.69
C GLY A 171 17.62 -5.96 -20.31
N LYS A 172 18.82 -6.37 -19.89
CA LYS A 172 19.00 -7.04 -18.60
C LYS A 172 18.89 -6.05 -17.45
N TYR A 173 18.26 -6.46 -16.36
CA TYR A 173 18.22 -5.70 -15.12
C TYR A 173 18.58 -6.59 -13.93
N THR A 174 18.98 -5.95 -12.84
CA THR A 174 19.33 -6.63 -11.60
C THR A 174 18.98 -5.71 -10.44
N ILE A 175 18.23 -6.23 -9.47
CA ILE A 175 17.83 -5.54 -8.25
C ILE A 175 18.45 -6.30 -7.09
N ASP A 176 19.35 -5.63 -6.35
CA ASP A 176 19.95 -6.18 -5.13
C ASP A 176 19.14 -5.68 -3.92
N GLU A 177 18.55 -6.60 -3.17
CA GLU A 177 17.58 -6.30 -2.13
C GLU A 177 17.77 -7.19 -0.89
N ARG A 178 17.01 -6.92 0.17
CA ARG A 178 16.98 -7.79 1.35
C ARG A 178 16.26 -9.10 1.03
N ALA A 179 16.65 -10.19 1.67
CA ALA A 179 15.86 -11.42 1.67
C ALA A 179 14.42 -11.19 2.16
N ASP A 180 13.43 -11.39 1.29
CA ASP A 180 12.01 -11.25 1.60
C ASP A 180 11.12 -11.79 0.46
N LEU A 181 9.81 -11.59 0.59
CA LEU A 181 8.83 -11.81 -0.47
C LEU A 181 8.62 -10.51 -1.26
N TYR A 182 8.59 -10.63 -2.58
CA TYR A 182 8.48 -9.50 -3.50
C TYR A 182 7.43 -9.71 -4.59
N ARG A 183 6.81 -8.63 -5.03
CA ARG A 183 6.21 -8.52 -6.38
C ARG A 183 7.10 -7.61 -7.21
N VAL A 184 7.16 -7.83 -8.52
CA VAL A 184 8.01 -7.03 -9.41
C VAL A 184 7.17 -6.49 -10.55
N ASP A 185 7.33 -5.21 -10.86
CA ASP A 185 6.80 -4.60 -12.08
C ASP A 185 7.93 -3.99 -12.92
N VAL A 186 7.59 -3.68 -14.16
CA VAL A 186 8.44 -2.90 -15.05
C VAL A 186 7.64 -1.83 -15.78
N GLU A 187 8.23 -0.64 -15.83
CA GLU A 187 7.79 0.47 -16.66
C GLU A 187 8.78 0.68 -17.82
N GLY A 188 8.23 0.97 -19.01
CA GLY A 188 9.06 1.39 -20.15
C GLY A 188 9.81 2.70 -19.88
N PRO A 189 10.89 2.99 -20.63
CA PRO A 189 11.56 4.28 -20.53
C PRO A 189 10.60 5.43 -20.86
N PRO A 190 10.76 6.63 -20.25
CA PRO A 190 9.92 7.78 -20.54
C PRO A 190 9.85 8.08 -22.05
N GLY A 191 8.62 8.23 -22.57
CA GLY A 191 8.37 8.47 -23.99
C GLY A 191 8.39 7.22 -24.89
N GLY A 192 8.73 6.05 -24.36
CA GLY A 192 8.80 4.80 -25.14
C GLY A 192 7.45 4.20 -25.53
N LYS A 193 6.34 4.72 -24.99
CA LYS A 193 4.97 4.20 -25.17
C LYS A 193 4.89 2.67 -25.02
N LEU A 194 5.48 2.14 -23.96
CA LEU A 194 5.38 0.73 -23.61
C LEU A 194 4.45 0.58 -22.42
N VAL A 195 3.48 -0.33 -22.51
CA VAL A 195 2.48 -0.55 -21.46
C VAL A 195 3.17 -1.17 -20.24
N PRO A 196 3.06 -0.59 -19.03
CA PRO A 196 3.61 -1.18 -17.81
C PRO A 196 3.06 -2.57 -17.53
N GLN A 197 3.87 -3.42 -16.89
CA GLN A 197 3.54 -4.82 -16.66
C GLN A 197 4.12 -5.31 -15.33
N TRP A 198 3.34 -6.09 -14.59
CA TRP A 198 3.78 -6.87 -13.44
C TRP A 198 4.28 -8.25 -13.87
N ALA A 199 5.15 -8.85 -13.06
CA ALA A 199 5.71 -10.18 -13.30
C ALA A 199 4.62 -11.21 -13.63
N GLY A 200 4.97 -12.25 -14.39
CA GLY A 200 3.99 -13.22 -14.89
C GLY A 200 3.01 -12.66 -15.93
N GLY A 201 3.27 -11.45 -16.45
CA GLY A 201 2.45 -10.80 -17.47
C GLY A 201 1.20 -10.11 -16.94
N ALA A 202 1.09 -9.92 -15.63
CA ALA A 202 -0.07 -9.32 -15.00
C ALA A 202 -0.15 -7.80 -15.26
N THR A 203 -1.35 -7.27 -15.44
CA THR A 203 -1.57 -5.81 -15.56
C THR A 203 -1.67 -5.14 -14.18
N PHE A 204 -2.05 -5.89 -13.16
CA PHE A 204 -2.30 -5.39 -11.81
C PHE A 204 -1.43 -6.13 -10.80
N GLU A 205 -1.04 -5.42 -9.76
CA GLU A 205 -0.23 -5.94 -8.66
C GLU A 205 -0.83 -7.21 -8.05
N ASP A 206 -2.13 -7.19 -7.72
CA ASP A 206 -2.84 -8.29 -7.07
C ASP A 206 -2.76 -9.62 -7.87
N ASN A 207 -2.60 -9.54 -9.19
CA ASN A 207 -2.52 -10.69 -10.09
C ASN A 207 -1.08 -11.14 -10.39
N SER A 208 -0.08 -10.37 -9.93
CA SER A 208 1.34 -10.72 -10.06
C SER A 208 1.65 -11.98 -9.22
N PRO A 209 2.64 -12.81 -9.57
CA PRO A 209 3.14 -13.83 -8.66
C PRO A 209 3.92 -13.19 -7.51
N VAL A 210 3.78 -13.76 -6.31
CA VAL A 210 4.70 -13.47 -5.20
C VAL A 210 5.98 -14.27 -5.43
N LEU A 211 7.10 -13.57 -5.54
CA LEU A 211 8.43 -14.16 -5.67
C LEU A 211 9.00 -14.42 -4.27
N ASP A 212 9.43 -15.65 -4.02
CA ASP A 212 10.09 -16.03 -2.79
C ASP A 212 11.61 -15.80 -2.90
N ALA A 213 12.07 -14.63 -2.44
CA ALA A 213 13.48 -14.28 -2.38
C ALA A 213 14.02 -14.36 -0.95
N ARG A 214 13.47 -15.24 -0.10
CA ARG A 214 13.91 -15.33 1.31
C ARG A 214 15.22 -16.09 1.50
N THR A 215 15.51 -17.04 0.62
CA THR A 215 16.62 -17.99 0.82
C THR A 215 17.64 -17.99 -0.30
N GLU A 216 17.27 -17.55 -1.50
CA GLU A 216 18.11 -17.57 -2.69
C GLU A 216 17.77 -16.43 -3.66
N ASP A 217 18.69 -16.19 -4.60
CA ASP A 217 18.50 -15.26 -5.71
C ASP A 217 17.37 -15.74 -6.63
N VAL A 218 16.63 -14.79 -7.21
CA VAL A 218 15.48 -15.06 -8.09
C VAL A 218 15.80 -14.59 -9.51
N PRO A 219 16.40 -15.44 -10.36
CA PRO A 219 16.64 -15.13 -11.77
C PRO A 219 15.40 -15.42 -12.63
N GLY A 220 15.43 -14.96 -13.89
CA GLY A 220 14.44 -15.31 -14.91
C GLY A 220 13.11 -14.57 -14.79
N ILE A 221 13.10 -13.42 -14.12
CA ILE A 221 11.92 -12.55 -14.06
C ILE A 221 11.89 -11.66 -15.30
N ASP A 222 11.50 -12.27 -16.42
CA ASP A 222 11.50 -11.64 -17.74
C ASP A 222 10.19 -10.92 -18.06
N PHE A 223 10.27 -9.87 -18.86
CA PHE A 223 9.14 -9.04 -19.28
C PHE A 223 9.09 -8.88 -20.80
N ALA A 224 7.89 -8.90 -21.34
CA ALA A 224 7.57 -8.61 -22.73
C ALA A 224 6.56 -7.47 -22.75
N LEU A 225 7.05 -6.25 -22.99
CA LEU A 225 6.24 -5.04 -22.97
C LEU A 225 5.58 -4.80 -24.33
N ALA A 226 4.26 -4.68 -24.30
CA ALA A 226 3.47 -4.31 -25.46
C ALA A 226 3.67 -2.83 -25.82
N ALA A 227 3.69 -2.54 -27.12
CA ALA A 227 3.57 -1.17 -27.61
C ALA A 227 2.16 -0.65 -27.27
N GLY A 228 2.11 0.55 -26.70
CA GLY A 228 0.88 1.20 -26.28
C GLY A 228 0.48 2.37 -27.18
N VAL A 229 -0.79 2.73 -27.06
CA VAL A 229 -1.41 3.91 -27.65
C VAL A 229 -1.93 4.81 -26.54
N VAL A 230 -2.02 6.10 -26.83
CA VAL A 230 -2.37 7.12 -25.84
C VAL A 230 -3.79 7.64 -26.10
N LEU A 231 -4.68 7.42 -25.13
CA LEU A 231 -5.96 8.10 -25.06
C LEU A 231 -5.77 9.40 -24.26
N HIS A 232 -5.97 10.54 -24.90
CA HIS A 232 -5.92 11.84 -24.24
C HIS A 232 -7.26 12.55 -24.38
N GLY A 233 -7.49 13.59 -23.59
CA GLY A 233 -8.70 14.36 -23.67
C GLY A 233 -8.94 15.16 -22.40
N THR A 234 -10.16 15.64 -22.26
CA THR A 234 -10.54 16.49 -21.14
C THR A 234 -11.88 16.09 -20.53
N VAL A 235 -12.03 16.28 -19.22
CA VAL A 235 -13.29 16.09 -18.50
C VAL A 235 -13.84 17.44 -18.06
N ARG A 236 -15.11 17.72 -18.40
CA ARG A 236 -15.80 18.96 -18.08
C ARG A 236 -17.19 18.72 -17.49
N VAL A 237 -17.73 19.74 -16.84
CA VAL A 237 -19.15 19.87 -16.47
C VAL A 237 -19.62 21.27 -16.81
N ASN A 238 -20.72 21.40 -17.56
CA ASN A 238 -21.24 22.70 -18.04
C ASN A 238 -20.17 23.63 -18.66
N GLY A 239 -19.22 23.07 -19.40
CA GLY A 239 -18.12 23.82 -20.02
C GLY A 239 -16.95 24.16 -19.09
N ALA A 240 -17.07 23.96 -17.77
CA ALA A 240 -15.97 24.11 -16.81
C ALA A 240 -15.14 22.83 -16.73
N THR A 241 -13.81 22.96 -16.67
CA THR A 241 -12.87 21.83 -16.51
C THR A 241 -12.93 21.25 -15.10
N ILE A 242 -12.83 19.93 -14.99
CA ILE A 242 -12.83 19.23 -13.70
C ILE A 242 -11.42 18.72 -13.41
N GLU A 243 -10.78 19.28 -12.39
CA GLU A 243 -9.55 18.72 -11.80
C GLU A 243 -9.88 17.50 -10.94
N ASP A 244 -9.02 16.49 -10.97
CA ASP A 244 -9.14 15.25 -10.17
C ASP A 244 -10.35 14.36 -10.54
N ALA A 245 -10.96 14.58 -11.71
CA ALA A 245 -11.87 13.59 -12.29
C ALA A 245 -11.11 12.34 -12.69
N GLN A 246 -11.73 11.18 -12.49
CA GLN A 246 -11.15 9.91 -12.90
C GLN A 246 -11.70 9.51 -14.26
N LEU A 247 -10.81 9.22 -15.22
CA LEU A 247 -11.15 8.53 -16.45
C LEU A 247 -10.68 7.08 -16.36
N CYS A 248 -11.63 6.17 -16.19
CA CYS A 248 -11.41 4.75 -16.04
C CYS A 248 -11.63 4.01 -17.36
N THR A 249 -10.73 3.08 -17.67
CA THR A 249 -10.82 2.20 -18.84
C THR A 249 -10.75 0.74 -18.41
N SER A 250 -11.53 -0.12 -19.07
CA SER A 250 -11.49 -1.57 -18.90
C SER A 250 -11.51 -2.22 -20.27
N THR A 251 -10.48 -3.01 -20.61
CA THR A 251 -10.42 -3.71 -21.90
C THR A 251 -11.53 -4.76 -21.99
N LEU A 252 -12.03 -5.00 -23.21
CA LEU A 252 -12.95 -6.10 -23.50
C LEU A 252 -12.22 -7.42 -23.82
N ALA A 253 -10.91 -7.37 -24.07
CA ALA A 253 -10.13 -8.54 -24.44
C ALA A 253 -9.87 -9.50 -23.26
N ALA A 254 -9.97 -9.02 -22.03
CA ALA A 254 -9.76 -9.79 -20.82
C ALA A 254 -10.56 -9.20 -19.64
N PRO A 255 -11.02 -10.01 -18.68
CA PRO A 255 -11.75 -9.55 -17.50
C PRO A 255 -10.81 -8.93 -16.45
N ILE A 256 -10.00 -7.95 -16.84
CA ILE A 256 -9.09 -7.24 -15.94
C ILE A 256 -9.81 -6.09 -15.22
N GLY A 257 -9.21 -5.58 -14.15
CA GLY A 257 -9.74 -4.45 -13.40
C GLY A 257 -9.76 -3.14 -14.18
N TRP A 258 -10.42 -2.14 -13.62
CA TRP A 258 -10.44 -0.76 -14.15
C TRP A 258 -9.08 -0.08 -13.97
N GLN A 259 -8.60 0.59 -15.02
CA GLN A 259 -7.40 1.43 -14.98
C GLN A 259 -7.80 2.89 -15.13
N CYS A 260 -7.59 3.69 -14.09
CA CYS A 260 -8.07 5.07 -14.02
C CYS A 260 -6.94 6.09 -14.04
N GLU A 261 -7.07 7.11 -14.88
CA GLU A 261 -6.23 8.30 -14.86
C GLU A 261 -6.97 9.45 -14.19
N ARG A 262 -6.24 10.33 -13.50
CA ARG A 262 -6.83 11.55 -12.90
C ARG A 262 -6.54 12.74 -13.78
N THR A 263 -7.54 13.59 -13.94
CA THR A 263 -7.36 14.84 -14.68
C THR A 263 -6.54 15.85 -13.90
N ASP A 264 -5.70 16.60 -14.60
CA ASP A 264 -4.96 17.72 -14.02
C ASP A 264 -5.85 18.95 -13.76
N LYS A 265 -5.25 20.06 -13.31
CA LYS A 265 -5.95 21.33 -13.05
C LYS A 265 -6.68 21.93 -14.26
N HIS A 266 -6.37 21.49 -15.47
CA HIS A 266 -7.01 21.91 -16.73
C HIS A 266 -8.07 20.89 -17.19
N GLY A 267 -8.37 19.90 -16.37
CA GLY A 267 -9.28 18.82 -16.69
C GLY A 267 -8.71 17.84 -17.71
N ALA A 268 -7.41 17.90 -18.04
CA ALA A 268 -6.79 17.06 -19.05
C ALA A 268 -6.30 15.74 -18.46
N TYR A 269 -6.42 14.66 -19.21
CA TYR A 269 -5.89 13.34 -18.85
C TYR A 269 -5.08 12.73 -20.00
N SER A 270 -4.25 11.75 -19.68
CA SER A 270 -3.54 10.91 -20.65
C SER A 270 -3.42 9.49 -20.13
N ALA A 271 -3.95 8.52 -20.87
CA ALA A 271 -3.96 7.11 -20.53
C ALA A 271 -3.17 6.31 -21.58
N LEU A 272 -2.05 5.70 -21.18
CA LEU A 272 -1.31 4.76 -22.01
C LEU A 272 -1.92 3.36 -21.85
N ARG A 273 -2.38 2.76 -22.95
CA ARG A 273 -3.05 1.46 -22.95
C ARG A 273 -2.57 0.60 -24.13
N ALA A 274 -2.77 -0.71 -24.04
CA ALA A 274 -2.58 -1.57 -25.19
C ALA A 274 -3.68 -1.28 -26.24
N PRO A 275 -3.41 -1.41 -27.54
CA PRO A 275 -4.42 -1.25 -28.57
C PRO A 275 -5.61 -2.22 -28.38
N GLY A 276 -6.84 -1.73 -28.56
CA GLY A 276 -8.04 -2.57 -28.52
C GLY A 276 -9.30 -1.83 -28.11
N ASP A 277 -10.35 -2.59 -27.82
CA ASP A 277 -11.66 -2.06 -27.41
C ASP A 277 -11.77 -1.93 -25.89
N TYR A 278 -12.29 -0.79 -25.44
CA TYR A 278 -12.42 -0.46 -24.02
C TYR A 278 -13.82 0.01 -23.64
N TRP A 279 -14.29 -0.43 -22.48
CA TRP A 279 -15.25 0.33 -21.71
C TRP A 279 -14.56 1.57 -21.15
N VAL A 280 -15.18 2.74 -21.29
CA VAL A 280 -14.65 4.00 -20.76
C VAL A 280 -15.71 4.65 -19.88
N TRP A 281 -15.30 5.05 -18.68
CA TRP A 281 -16.16 5.66 -17.68
C TRP A 281 -15.47 6.84 -17.02
N ALA A 282 -16.09 8.02 -17.07
CA ALA A 282 -15.61 9.20 -16.39
C ALA A 282 -16.39 9.44 -15.10
N LEU A 283 -15.67 9.72 -14.01
CA LEU A 283 -16.18 9.91 -12.67
C LEU A 283 -15.73 11.28 -12.12
N PRO A 284 -16.65 12.09 -11.58
CA PRO A 284 -16.27 13.35 -10.94
C PRO A 284 -15.70 13.11 -9.53
N PRO A 285 -14.82 13.99 -9.05
CA PRO A 285 -14.42 14.01 -7.65
C PRO A 285 -15.60 14.47 -6.77
N ASP A 286 -15.55 14.12 -5.49
CA ASP A 286 -16.68 14.24 -4.55
C ASP A 286 -17.18 15.68 -4.37
N ARG A 287 -16.28 16.65 -4.50
CA ARG A 287 -16.55 18.10 -4.39
C ARG A 287 -17.28 18.69 -5.60
N VAL A 288 -17.46 17.92 -6.68
CA VAL A 288 -18.07 18.39 -7.93
C VAL A 288 -19.45 17.77 -8.08
N ARG A 289 -20.47 18.63 -8.18
CA ARG A 289 -21.86 18.23 -8.44
C ARG A 289 -22.03 17.82 -9.91
N ALA A 290 -21.50 16.66 -10.25
CA ALA A 290 -21.68 16.02 -11.54
C ALA A 290 -21.94 14.53 -11.36
N MET A 291 -22.47 13.90 -12.39
CA MET A 291 -22.73 12.46 -12.42
C MET A 291 -21.67 11.75 -13.26
N GLY A 292 -21.33 10.52 -12.88
CA GLY A 292 -20.49 9.66 -13.70
C GLY A 292 -21.14 9.38 -15.06
N LEU A 293 -20.32 9.30 -16.10
CA LEU A 293 -20.77 9.17 -17.49
C LEU A 293 -19.93 8.13 -18.22
N TRP A 294 -20.60 7.14 -18.80
CA TRP A 294 -19.98 6.18 -19.71
C TRP A 294 -19.77 6.83 -21.08
N TYR A 295 -18.80 6.30 -21.84
CA TYR A 295 -18.61 6.71 -23.23
C TYR A 295 -19.93 6.65 -24.02
N ASN A 296 -20.04 7.55 -25.01
CA ASN A 296 -21.24 7.77 -25.82
C ASN A 296 -22.45 8.30 -25.04
N ARG A 297 -22.19 9.08 -23.98
CA ARG A 297 -23.17 9.82 -23.17
C ARG A 297 -24.19 8.93 -22.45
N VAL A 298 -23.77 7.72 -22.04
CA VAL A 298 -24.65 6.77 -21.38
C VAL A 298 -24.52 6.89 -19.86
N LEU A 299 -25.65 7.00 -19.14
CA LEU A 299 -25.69 7.12 -17.68
C LEU A 299 -25.80 5.76 -16.96
N THR A 300 -26.05 4.70 -17.74
CA THR A 300 -26.24 3.32 -17.32
C THR A 300 -25.22 2.47 -18.07
N GLY A 301 -24.41 1.66 -17.38
CA GLY A 301 -23.39 0.85 -18.07
C GLY A 301 -23.95 -0.20 -19.06
N VAL A 302 -25.26 -0.48 -19.01
CA VAL A 302 -25.95 -1.51 -19.81
C VAL A 302 -25.97 -1.21 -21.30
N ASP A 303 -26.10 0.07 -21.65
CA ASP A 303 -26.21 0.53 -23.03
C ASP A 303 -24.92 1.21 -23.51
N ALA A 304 -23.85 1.09 -22.73
CA ALA A 304 -22.56 1.61 -23.14
C ALA A 304 -22.10 0.90 -24.42
N THR A 305 -21.42 1.64 -25.28
CA THR A 305 -20.68 1.09 -26.43
C THR A 305 -19.20 1.05 -26.10
N ALA A 306 -18.45 0.08 -26.65
CA ALA A 306 -17.01 0.08 -26.52
C ALA A 306 -16.40 1.27 -27.30
N PHE A 307 -15.29 1.79 -26.79
CA PHE A 307 -14.44 2.76 -27.47
C PHE A 307 -13.28 2.01 -28.13
N ASP A 308 -13.13 2.17 -29.44
CA ASP A 308 -11.98 1.65 -30.19
C ASP A 308 -10.76 2.52 -29.93
N LEU A 309 -9.80 1.98 -29.19
CA LEU A 309 -8.49 2.57 -28.93
C LEU A 309 -7.41 1.76 -29.68
N SER A 310 -7.57 1.59 -30.99
CA SER A 310 -6.56 0.95 -31.86
C SER A 310 -5.36 1.84 -32.16
N THR A 311 -5.51 3.16 -32.04
CA THR A 311 -4.47 4.18 -32.29
C THR A 311 -4.55 5.30 -31.26
N ASP A 312 -3.52 6.15 -31.19
CA ASP A 312 -3.57 7.37 -30.38
C ASP A 312 -4.84 8.18 -30.70
N SER A 313 -5.65 8.45 -29.68
CA SER A 313 -7.00 8.99 -29.85
C SER A 313 -7.30 10.09 -28.85
N THR A 314 -8.22 10.99 -29.21
CA THR A 314 -8.75 12.02 -28.32
C THR A 314 -10.19 11.68 -27.94
N LEU A 315 -10.54 11.79 -26.65
CA LEU A 315 -11.90 11.65 -26.16
C LEU A 315 -12.21 12.73 -25.10
N ASP A 316 -13.14 13.62 -25.40
CA ASP A 316 -13.61 14.58 -24.40
C ASP A 316 -14.89 14.10 -23.73
N MET A 317 -14.93 14.21 -22.39
CA MET A 317 -16.05 13.77 -21.56
C MET A 317 -16.74 14.99 -20.92
N ASN A 318 -18.02 15.17 -21.23
CA ASN A 318 -18.84 16.24 -20.64
C ASN A 318 -19.85 15.62 -19.67
N LEU A 319 -19.51 15.62 -18.38
CA LEU A 319 -20.36 15.08 -17.32
C LEU A 319 -21.61 15.97 -17.12
N PRO A 320 -22.81 15.37 -16.96
CA PRO A 320 -24.01 16.12 -16.61
C PRO A 320 -24.08 16.43 -15.11
N ASN A 321 -24.80 17.48 -14.76
CA ASN A 321 -25.23 17.72 -13.37
C ASN A 321 -26.26 16.68 -12.92
N GLY A 322 -26.44 16.54 -11.60
CA GLY A 322 -27.46 15.66 -11.01
C GLY A 322 -28.00 16.14 -9.67
N PRO A 323 -29.11 15.53 -9.21
CA PRO A 323 -29.55 15.59 -7.82
C PRO A 323 -28.55 14.89 -6.89
N GLN A 324 -28.64 15.18 -5.60
CA GLN A 324 -27.75 14.68 -4.57
C GLN A 324 -28.50 13.93 -3.47
N ILE A 325 -27.90 12.85 -2.98
CA ILE A 325 -28.21 12.29 -1.67
C ILE A 325 -27.20 12.90 -0.69
N THR A 326 -27.70 13.60 0.32
CA THR A 326 -26.89 14.28 1.35
C THR A 326 -27.27 13.77 2.73
N GLY A 327 -26.42 13.97 3.72
CA GLY A 327 -26.76 13.68 5.11
C GLY A 327 -25.51 13.57 5.97
N HIS A 328 -25.68 13.02 7.17
CA HIS A 328 -24.59 12.81 8.12
C HIS A 328 -24.46 11.35 8.52
N VAL A 329 -23.22 10.90 8.66
CA VAL A 329 -22.88 9.64 9.33
C VAL A 329 -22.51 9.93 10.78
N ARG A 330 -23.24 9.33 11.73
CA ARG A 330 -23.00 9.48 13.17
C ARG A 330 -22.92 8.11 13.85
N ASN A 331 -22.38 8.05 15.06
CA ASN A 331 -22.51 6.88 15.93
C ASN A 331 -23.76 6.98 16.81
N GLU A 332 -24.03 5.94 17.62
CA GLU A 332 -25.18 5.91 18.54
C GLU A 332 -25.18 7.02 19.60
N ALA A 333 -24.00 7.58 19.92
CA ALA A 333 -23.87 8.73 20.82
C ALA A 333 -24.16 10.08 20.10
N GLY A 334 -24.39 10.06 18.79
CA GLY A 334 -24.63 11.24 17.97
C GLY A 334 -23.37 11.97 17.51
N GLU A 335 -22.19 11.38 17.73
CA GLU A 335 -20.91 11.94 17.29
C GLU A 335 -20.67 11.64 15.80
N PRO A 336 -20.06 12.57 15.04
CA PRO A 336 -19.80 12.37 13.62
C PRO A 336 -18.74 11.28 13.38
N VAL A 337 -18.94 10.48 12.33
CA VAL A 337 -17.97 9.46 11.90
C VAL A 337 -17.35 9.89 10.56
N PRO A 338 -16.08 10.33 10.56
CA PRO A 338 -15.38 10.70 9.33
C PRO A 338 -14.89 9.48 8.56
N ASP A 339 -14.59 9.67 7.28
CA ASP A 339 -14.03 8.65 6.37
C ASP A 339 -14.88 7.37 6.22
N ALA A 340 -16.16 7.42 6.62
CA ALA A 340 -17.11 6.35 6.38
C ALA A 340 -17.60 6.43 4.94
N PHE A 341 -17.49 5.33 4.18
CA PHE A 341 -17.94 5.30 2.79
C PHE A 341 -19.45 5.08 2.72
N VAL A 342 -20.20 6.13 2.41
CA VAL A 342 -21.61 6.03 2.06
C VAL A 342 -21.74 5.61 0.62
N CYS A 343 -22.38 4.47 0.41
CA CYS A 343 -22.57 3.85 -0.88
C CYS A 343 -24.04 3.87 -1.27
N VAL A 344 -24.30 4.38 -2.48
CA VAL A 344 -25.62 4.33 -3.11
C VAL A 344 -25.56 3.29 -4.21
N ASP A 345 -26.34 2.25 -4.01
CA ASP A 345 -26.43 1.12 -4.90
C ASP A 345 -27.77 1.15 -5.62
N THR A 346 -27.77 0.76 -6.89
CA THR A 346 -29.00 0.50 -7.63
C THR A 346 -29.21 -1.01 -7.72
N PRO A 347 -30.47 -1.49 -7.80
CA PRO A 347 -30.70 -2.85 -8.28
C PRO A 347 -29.88 -3.08 -9.56
N PHE A 348 -29.31 -4.29 -9.68
CA PHE A 348 -28.55 -4.70 -10.86
C PHE A 348 -29.29 -4.27 -12.14
N PRO A 349 -28.60 -3.70 -13.14
CA PRO A 349 -27.15 -3.79 -13.42
C PRO A 349 -26.30 -2.53 -13.19
N THR A 350 -26.82 -1.45 -12.60
CA THR A 350 -26.21 -0.12 -12.78
C THR A 350 -25.09 0.28 -11.82
N GLY A 351 -24.78 -0.55 -10.83
CA GLY A 351 -23.58 -0.44 -10.00
C GLY A 351 -23.75 0.38 -8.71
N ARG A 352 -22.63 0.54 -8.01
CA ARG A 352 -22.45 1.13 -6.68
C ARG A 352 -21.59 2.39 -6.77
N ILE A 353 -22.01 3.49 -6.14
CA ILE A 353 -21.22 4.71 -6.00
C ILE A 353 -20.97 4.96 -4.52
N CYS A 354 -19.71 5.01 -4.10
CA CYS A 354 -19.34 5.27 -2.71
C CYS A 354 -18.64 6.62 -2.56
N ARG A 355 -18.95 7.35 -1.49
CA ARG A 355 -18.33 8.63 -1.12
C ARG A 355 -18.01 8.65 0.37
N PRO A 356 -16.82 9.12 0.77
CA PRO A 356 -16.47 9.25 2.18
C PRO A 356 -17.26 10.38 2.84
N SER A 357 -17.54 10.24 4.13
CA SER A 357 -17.99 11.34 5.00
C SER A 357 -16.83 12.24 5.40
N GLY A 358 -17.11 13.54 5.56
CA GLY A 358 -16.16 14.54 6.05
C GLY A 358 -15.91 14.45 7.56
N PHE A 359 -15.05 15.35 8.08
CA PHE A 359 -14.72 15.44 9.51
C PHE A 359 -15.93 15.68 10.43
N ASP A 360 -16.95 16.33 9.91
CA ASP A 360 -18.25 16.59 10.56
C ASP A 360 -19.28 15.48 10.30
N GLY A 361 -18.87 14.38 9.65
CA GLY A 361 -19.74 13.27 9.27
C GLY A 361 -20.61 13.56 8.05
N ALA A 362 -20.58 14.78 7.50
CA ALA A 362 -21.40 15.13 6.34
C ALA A 362 -20.92 14.39 5.09
N TYR A 363 -21.84 13.91 4.26
CA TYR A 363 -21.53 13.27 3.00
C TYR A 363 -22.41 13.81 1.88
N THR A 364 -21.96 13.63 0.64
CA THR A 364 -22.73 14.01 -0.55
C THR A 364 -22.47 13.03 -1.67
N VAL A 365 -23.53 12.50 -2.26
CA VAL A 365 -23.47 11.61 -3.43
C VAL A 365 -24.30 12.20 -4.55
N THR A 366 -23.66 12.63 -5.63
CA THR A 366 -24.36 13.10 -6.84
C THR A 366 -24.59 11.92 -7.77
N THR A 367 -25.85 11.66 -8.13
CA THR A 367 -26.23 10.55 -9.00
C THR A 367 -27.53 10.85 -9.75
N ARG A 368 -27.99 9.94 -10.61
CA ARG A 368 -29.21 10.15 -11.40
C ARG A 368 -30.47 10.02 -10.54
N PRO A 369 -31.60 10.63 -10.95
CA PRO A 369 -32.90 10.29 -10.37
C PRO A 369 -33.17 8.78 -10.49
N SER A 370 -33.37 8.09 -9.36
CA SER A 370 -33.65 6.65 -9.31
C SER A 370 -34.11 6.23 -7.92
N THR A 371 -34.17 4.91 -7.70
CA THR A 371 -34.40 4.31 -6.39
C THR A 371 -33.15 3.52 -6.00
N TYR A 372 -32.62 3.80 -4.82
CA TYR A 372 -31.33 3.32 -4.35
C TYR A 372 -31.47 2.52 -3.06
N VAL A 373 -30.58 1.55 -2.86
CA VAL A 373 -30.25 1.03 -1.54
C VAL A 373 -29.05 1.82 -1.04
N VAL A 374 -29.14 2.39 0.16
CA VAL A 374 -28.05 3.18 0.75
C VAL A 374 -27.40 2.36 1.86
N SER A 375 -26.08 2.24 1.81
CA SER A 375 -25.28 1.57 2.83
C SER A 375 -24.10 2.43 3.26
N VAL A 376 -23.55 2.14 4.43
CA VAL A 376 -22.34 2.77 4.94
C VAL A 376 -21.33 1.69 5.30
N ILE A 377 -20.14 1.80 4.71
CA ILE A 377 -18.97 1.01 5.07
C ILE A 377 -18.15 1.87 6.05
N PRO A 378 -17.98 1.45 7.31
CA PRO A 378 -17.24 2.22 8.29
C PRO A 378 -15.74 2.25 7.98
N PRO A 379 -14.99 3.23 8.54
CA PRO A 379 -13.53 3.25 8.43
C PRO A 379 -12.92 1.95 8.98
N ALA A 380 -11.90 1.43 8.31
CA ALA A 380 -11.17 0.25 8.79
C ALA A 380 -10.61 0.49 10.19
N GLY A 381 -10.69 -0.51 11.07
CA GLY A 381 -10.21 -0.40 12.46
C GLY A 381 -11.12 0.38 13.42
N SER A 382 -12.25 0.92 12.96
CA SER A 382 -13.17 1.71 13.82
C SER A 382 -14.01 0.88 14.79
N GLY A 383 -14.17 -0.43 14.53
CA GLY A 383 -15.03 -1.31 15.33
C GLY A 383 -16.54 -1.08 15.12
N TYR A 384 -16.92 -0.31 14.10
CA TYR A 384 -18.31 -0.15 13.67
C TYR A 384 -18.73 -1.24 12.68
N LEU A 385 -20.02 -1.56 12.65
CA LEU A 385 -20.64 -2.47 11.69
C LEU A 385 -20.88 -1.76 10.35
N ALA A 386 -20.76 -2.50 9.25
CA ALA A 386 -21.36 -2.05 7.99
C ALA A 386 -22.88 -2.10 8.14
N GLU A 387 -23.56 -1.02 7.74
CA GLU A 387 -25.02 -0.90 7.90
C GLU A 387 -25.69 -0.42 6.62
N TYR A 388 -26.97 -0.77 6.48
CA TYR A 388 -27.86 -0.20 5.48
C TYR A 388 -28.76 0.86 6.14
N TRP A 389 -29.24 1.81 5.34
CA TRP A 389 -30.19 2.81 5.80
C TRP A 389 -31.38 2.17 6.51
N SER A 390 -31.95 2.88 7.50
CA SER A 390 -33.04 2.37 8.36
C SER A 390 -32.61 1.16 9.23
N HIS A 391 -31.32 1.11 9.60
CA HIS A 391 -30.72 0.09 10.49
C HIS A 391 -30.87 -1.36 10.01
N LYS A 392 -30.98 -1.55 8.70
CA LYS A 392 -31.10 -2.87 8.09
C LYS A 392 -29.72 -3.54 8.02
N ARG A 393 -29.71 -4.87 8.17
CA ARG A 393 -28.47 -5.65 8.34
C ARG A 393 -27.91 -6.21 7.06
N ASN A 394 -28.76 -6.42 6.06
CA ASN A 394 -28.37 -7.00 4.79
C ASN A 394 -29.12 -6.33 3.64
N TRP A 395 -28.62 -6.58 2.44
CA TRP A 395 -29.18 -6.06 1.20
C TRP A 395 -30.65 -6.43 0.98
N VAL A 396 -31.05 -7.64 1.38
CA VAL A 396 -32.39 -8.20 1.13
C VAL A 396 -33.46 -7.48 1.96
N GLU A 397 -33.10 -7.06 3.17
CA GLU A 397 -33.98 -6.34 4.09
C GLU A 397 -33.89 -4.81 3.96
N ALA A 398 -32.98 -4.30 3.13
CA ALA A 398 -32.71 -2.87 3.03
C ALA A 398 -33.91 -2.09 2.47
N ASP A 399 -34.26 -0.99 3.15
CA ASP A 399 -35.28 -0.06 2.65
C ASP A 399 -34.71 0.76 1.49
N ALA A 400 -35.54 1.05 0.50
CA ALA A 400 -35.12 1.79 -0.69
C ALA A 400 -35.35 3.31 -0.53
N VAL A 401 -34.38 4.11 -0.93
CA VAL A 401 -34.42 5.57 -0.97
C VAL A 401 -34.75 6.05 -2.38
N ARG A 402 -35.79 6.86 -2.54
CA ARG A 402 -36.13 7.48 -3.83
C ARG A 402 -35.44 8.84 -3.98
N LEU A 403 -34.63 8.96 -5.03
CA LEU A 403 -34.03 10.22 -5.47
C LEU A 403 -34.79 10.76 -6.69
N GLY A 404 -35.40 11.94 -6.53
CA GLY A 404 -36.10 12.65 -7.60
C GLY A 404 -35.16 13.52 -8.43
N THR A 405 -35.69 14.61 -9.01
CA THR A 405 -34.88 15.65 -9.65
C THR A 405 -34.30 16.66 -8.66
N GLY A 406 -34.84 16.70 -7.44
CA GLY A 406 -34.30 17.46 -6.31
C GLY A 406 -33.40 16.60 -5.42
N ASP A 407 -32.72 17.28 -4.50
CA ASP A 407 -31.84 16.65 -3.52
C ASP A 407 -32.66 15.95 -2.42
N THR A 408 -32.13 14.86 -1.87
CA THR A 408 -32.76 14.05 -0.82
C THR A 408 -31.81 13.94 0.37
N GLU A 409 -32.31 14.16 1.59
CA GLU A 409 -31.54 13.98 2.82
C GLU A 409 -31.74 12.58 3.42
N VAL A 410 -30.63 11.95 3.82
CA VAL A 410 -30.57 10.60 4.38
C VAL A 410 -29.50 10.58 5.47
N ASP A 411 -29.89 10.51 6.73
CA ASP A 411 -28.93 10.34 7.82
C ASP A 411 -28.68 8.85 8.12
N LEU A 412 -27.45 8.55 8.53
CA LEU A 412 -26.97 7.20 8.79
C LEU A 412 -26.34 7.13 10.19
N VAL A 413 -26.62 6.04 10.90
CA VAL A 413 -26.10 5.80 12.25
C VAL A 413 -25.38 4.46 12.27
N LEU A 414 -24.13 4.47 12.72
CA LEU A 414 -23.25 3.31 12.84
C LEU A 414 -23.25 2.76 14.28
N ARG A 415 -23.48 1.46 14.43
CA ARG A 415 -23.35 0.74 15.70
C ARG A 415 -22.02 0.02 15.82
N ARG A 416 -21.61 -0.23 17.06
CA ARG A 416 -20.41 -1.04 17.34
C ARG A 416 -20.71 -2.52 17.17
N GLY A 417 -19.70 -3.26 16.72
CA GLY A 417 -19.73 -4.71 16.67
C GLY A 417 -18.54 -5.33 17.38
N VAL A 418 -18.35 -6.61 17.14
CA VAL A 418 -17.22 -7.41 17.61
C VAL A 418 -16.20 -7.51 16.49
N THR A 419 -14.96 -7.16 16.80
CA THR A 419 -13.85 -7.24 15.85
C THR A 419 -13.31 -8.67 15.78
N VAL A 420 -13.23 -9.20 14.56
CA VAL A 420 -12.53 -10.45 14.24
C VAL A 420 -11.34 -10.10 13.36
N LYS A 421 -10.13 -10.45 13.79
CA LYS A 421 -8.89 -10.28 13.02
C LYS A 421 -8.22 -11.62 12.82
N GLY A 422 -7.34 -11.69 11.83
CA GLY A 422 -6.59 -12.91 11.62
C GLY A 422 -5.62 -12.85 10.47
N THR A 423 -4.92 -13.96 10.24
CA THR A 423 -4.11 -14.14 9.04
C THR A 423 -4.44 -15.43 8.31
N ILE A 424 -4.34 -15.41 6.99
CA ILE A 424 -4.52 -16.57 6.13
C ILE A 424 -3.22 -16.80 5.36
N LYS A 425 -2.62 -17.97 5.54
CA LYS A 425 -1.35 -18.36 4.91
C LYS A 425 -1.44 -19.77 4.34
N ASP A 426 -0.53 -20.13 3.44
CA ASP A 426 -0.32 -21.52 3.03
C ASP A 426 0.61 -22.27 4.01
N LYS A 427 0.84 -23.56 3.76
CA LYS A 427 1.76 -24.41 4.55
C LYS A 427 3.23 -23.95 4.53
N ARG A 428 3.65 -23.20 3.51
CA ARG A 428 4.99 -22.61 3.40
C ARG A 428 5.12 -21.28 4.15
N GLY A 429 4.02 -20.82 4.75
CA GLY A 429 3.92 -19.54 5.44
C GLY A 429 3.82 -18.34 4.49
N LEU A 430 3.52 -18.56 3.21
CA LEU A 430 3.23 -17.49 2.26
C LEU A 430 1.83 -16.92 2.53
N PRO A 431 1.66 -15.60 2.46
CA PRO A 431 0.35 -14.98 2.66
C PRO A 431 -0.62 -15.35 1.52
N ALA A 432 -1.82 -15.78 1.87
CA ALA A 432 -2.90 -15.94 0.91
C ALA A 432 -3.50 -14.55 0.62
N VAL A 433 -2.85 -13.77 -0.25
CA VAL A 433 -3.27 -12.41 -0.61
C VAL A 433 -4.60 -12.43 -1.36
N SER A 434 -5.53 -11.53 -1.05
CA SER A 434 -6.86 -11.47 -1.69
C SER A 434 -7.71 -12.74 -1.51
N ALA A 435 -7.40 -13.58 -0.52
CA ALA A 435 -8.33 -14.60 -0.04
C ALA A 435 -9.57 -13.91 0.52
N THR A 436 -10.76 -14.47 0.24
CA THR A 436 -12.01 -13.92 0.76
C THR A 436 -12.47 -14.77 1.93
N ILE A 437 -12.88 -14.12 3.02
CA ILE A 437 -13.42 -14.76 4.21
C ILE A 437 -14.83 -14.22 4.47
N ASN A 438 -15.82 -15.09 4.49
CA ASN A 438 -17.22 -14.75 4.71
C ASN A 438 -17.65 -15.23 6.09
N PHE A 439 -18.46 -14.42 6.77
CA PHE A 439 -19.05 -14.69 8.07
C PHE A 439 -20.56 -14.62 7.93
N GLY A 440 -21.26 -15.66 8.38
CA GLY A 440 -22.71 -15.66 8.39
C GLY A 440 -23.28 -17.01 8.79
N ASP A 441 -24.45 -17.32 8.23
CA ASP A 441 -24.95 -18.69 8.17
C ASP A 441 -24.68 -19.28 6.76
N PRO A 442 -24.82 -20.60 6.55
CA PRO A 442 -24.56 -21.21 5.24
C PRO A 442 -25.44 -20.70 4.07
N ARG A 443 -26.42 -19.82 4.30
CA ARG A 443 -27.35 -19.27 3.31
C ARG A 443 -27.21 -17.76 3.15
N VAL A 444 -26.66 -17.05 4.12
CA VAL A 444 -26.58 -15.59 4.16
C VAL A 444 -25.21 -15.16 4.66
N VAL A 445 -24.49 -14.42 3.81
CA VAL A 445 -23.26 -13.72 4.20
C VAL A 445 -23.65 -12.44 4.92
N GLU A 446 -23.32 -12.35 6.22
CA GLU A 446 -23.55 -11.16 7.04
C GLU A 446 -22.41 -10.16 6.92
N ALA A 447 -21.18 -10.66 6.86
CA ALA A 447 -19.99 -9.84 6.67
C ALA A 447 -18.95 -10.60 5.85
N ALA A 448 -18.08 -9.85 5.17
CA ALA A 448 -16.97 -10.42 4.44
C ALA A 448 -15.74 -9.52 4.54
N ALA A 449 -14.56 -10.13 4.50
CA ALA A 449 -13.30 -9.44 4.35
C ALA A 449 -12.46 -10.10 3.27
N ALA A 450 -11.52 -9.35 2.74
CA ALA A 450 -10.44 -9.88 1.93
C ALA A 450 -9.12 -9.69 2.68
N THR A 451 -8.21 -10.63 2.52
CA THR A 451 -6.87 -10.51 3.08
C THR A 451 -6.02 -9.52 2.30
N ASP A 452 -5.19 -8.77 3.03
CA ASP A 452 -4.20 -7.88 2.47
C ASP A 452 -2.95 -8.63 1.96
N GLU A 453 -1.94 -7.87 1.55
CA GLU A 453 -0.63 -8.38 1.09
C GLU A 453 0.07 -9.27 2.13
N ALA A 454 -0.15 -9.03 3.43
CA ALA A 454 0.40 -9.86 4.50
C ALA A 454 -0.47 -11.09 4.82
N GLY A 455 -1.57 -11.29 4.08
CA GLY A 455 -2.56 -12.31 4.35
C GLY A 455 -3.44 -11.96 5.55
N ALA A 456 -3.36 -10.73 6.07
CA ALA A 456 -4.11 -10.31 7.25
C ALA A 456 -5.50 -9.81 6.84
N PHE A 457 -6.50 -10.06 7.69
CA PHE A 457 -7.84 -9.53 7.51
C PHE A 457 -8.37 -8.98 8.83
N GLU A 458 -9.32 -8.04 8.71
CA GLU A 458 -10.09 -7.52 9.81
C GLU A 458 -11.53 -7.34 9.33
N VAL A 459 -12.48 -7.81 10.14
CA VAL A 459 -13.91 -7.63 9.93
C VAL A 459 -14.57 -7.28 11.26
N VAL A 460 -15.70 -6.57 11.20
CA VAL A 460 -16.55 -6.32 12.36
C VAL A 460 -17.89 -6.99 12.12
N VAL A 461 -18.28 -7.86 13.03
CA VAL A 461 -19.53 -8.64 12.97
C VAL A 461 -20.40 -8.35 14.21
N PRO A 462 -21.72 -8.54 14.14
CA PRO A 462 -22.54 -8.59 15.35
C PRO A 462 -22.02 -9.65 16.35
N ALA A 463 -22.31 -9.48 17.63
CA ALA A 463 -21.95 -10.51 18.61
C ALA A 463 -22.76 -11.79 18.37
N GLY A 464 -22.09 -12.92 18.15
CA GLY A 464 -22.78 -14.16 17.80
C GLY A 464 -21.86 -15.30 17.39
N LYS A 465 -22.48 -16.41 16.99
CA LYS A 465 -21.78 -17.57 16.41
C LYS A 465 -21.91 -17.53 14.89
N TYR A 466 -20.83 -17.86 14.20
CA TYR A 466 -20.71 -17.70 12.76
C TYR A 466 -20.16 -18.96 12.10
N HIS A 467 -20.81 -19.37 11.02
CA HIS A 467 -20.19 -20.19 9.99
C HIS A 467 -19.25 -19.30 9.17
N VAL A 468 -18.03 -19.78 8.93
CA VAL A 468 -16.97 -19.03 8.27
C VAL A 468 -16.44 -19.82 7.09
N ASP A 469 -16.61 -19.25 5.91
CA ASP A 469 -16.10 -19.78 4.65
C ASP A 469 -14.87 -19.01 4.19
N VAL A 470 -13.75 -19.71 4.02
CA VAL A 470 -12.51 -19.15 3.49
C VAL A 470 -12.29 -19.63 2.07
N PHE A 471 -12.30 -18.69 1.14
CA PHE A 471 -12.02 -18.92 -0.27
C PHE A 471 -10.60 -18.46 -0.61
N PRO A 472 -9.77 -19.34 -1.20
CA PRO A 472 -8.44 -18.98 -1.65
C PRO A 472 -8.50 -17.96 -2.79
N PRO A 473 -7.42 -17.19 -3.03
CA PRO A 473 -7.36 -16.27 -4.16
C PRO A 473 -7.58 -16.99 -5.49
N ARG A 474 -8.29 -16.32 -6.40
CA ARG A 474 -8.72 -16.92 -7.68
C ARG A 474 -7.55 -17.27 -8.62
N PHE A 475 -6.35 -16.68 -8.45
CA PHE A 475 -5.20 -16.87 -9.35
C PHE A 475 -3.85 -16.64 -8.64
N PRO A 476 -2.80 -17.45 -8.89
CA PRO A 476 -2.81 -18.83 -9.36
C PRO A 476 -3.16 -19.76 -8.19
N GLY A 477 -4.41 -20.24 -8.20
CA GLY A 477 -5.02 -20.99 -7.11
C GLY A 477 -4.53 -22.45 -7.04
N ASN A 478 -3.56 -22.70 -6.17
CA ASN A 478 -3.23 -24.04 -5.70
C ASN A 478 -3.76 -24.31 -4.30
N LEU A 479 -4.52 -23.40 -3.68
CA LEU A 479 -4.99 -23.58 -2.30
C LEU A 479 -6.42 -24.15 -2.26
N VAL A 480 -6.72 -24.92 -1.21
CA VAL A 480 -8.05 -25.47 -0.91
C VAL A 480 -8.74 -24.56 0.10
N GLY A 481 -9.99 -24.20 -0.18
CA GLY A 481 -10.83 -23.44 0.75
C GLY A 481 -11.11 -24.19 2.04
N ARG A 482 -11.53 -23.47 3.08
CA ARG A 482 -11.76 -24.03 4.41
C ARG A 482 -13.02 -23.46 5.03
N GLU A 483 -13.81 -24.33 5.64
CA GLU A 483 -14.98 -23.97 6.43
C GLU A 483 -14.66 -24.14 7.92
N MET A 484 -15.22 -23.29 8.78
CA MET A 484 -15.11 -23.41 10.23
C MET A 484 -16.24 -22.68 10.97
N GLU A 485 -16.33 -22.89 12.27
CA GLU A 485 -17.24 -22.17 13.16
C GLU A 485 -16.45 -21.30 14.11
N ILE A 486 -16.91 -20.07 14.36
CA ILE A 486 -16.35 -19.20 15.39
C ILE A 486 -17.43 -18.66 16.32
N ASP A 487 -17.04 -18.33 17.56
CA ASP A 487 -17.86 -17.62 18.53
C ASP A 487 -17.28 -16.20 18.71
N ALA A 488 -17.94 -15.22 18.10
CA ALA A 488 -17.60 -13.80 18.15
C ALA A 488 -18.45 -13.06 19.19
N THR A 489 -18.62 -13.63 20.40
CA THR A 489 -19.23 -12.92 21.54
C THR A 489 -18.27 -11.91 22.19
N GLY A 490 -16.98 -11.98 21.87
CA GLY A 490 -15.94 -11.00 22.20
C GLY A 490 -14.90 -10.95 21.08
N ALA A 491 -13.92 -10.05 21.17
CA ALA A 491 -12.90 -9.89 20.13
C ALA A 491 -12.17 -11.22 19.86
N VAL A 492 -12.05 -11.58 18.59
CA VAL A 492 -11.46 -12.86 18.15
C VAL A 492 -10.24 -12.60 17.29
N GLU A 493 -9.16 -13.35 17.53
CA GLU A 493 -8.01 -13.45 16.65
C GLU A 493 -7.84 -14.89 16.18
N ILE A 494 -7.78 -15.11 14.86
CA ILE A 494 -7.65 -16.45 14.27
C ILE A 494 -6.55 -16.51 13.21
N ASP A 495 -5.72 -17.55 13.27
CA ASP A 495 -4.76 -17.87 12.22
C ASP A 495 -5.25 -19.08 11.42
N ILE A 496 -5.33 -18.90 10.10
CA ILE A 496 -5.86 -19.88 9.16
C ILE A 496 -4.74 -20.33 8.22
N VAL A 497 -4.52 -21.63 8.16
CA VAL A 497 -3.63 -22.25 7.17
C VAL A 497 -4.49 -22.94 6.12
N LEU A 498 -4.25 -22.62 4.85
CA LEU A 498 -4.84 -23.28 3.69
C LEU A 498 -3.89 -24.35 3.14
N GLU A 499 -4.48 -25.42 2.65
CA GLU A 499 -3.79 -26.59 2.09
C GLU A 499 -3.52 -26.41 0.61
N ASP A 500 -2.39 -26.92 0.09
CA ASP A 500 -2.14 -26.98 -1.36
C ASP A 500 -2.88 -28.18 -2.00
N ILE A 501 -3.41 -27.99 -3.20
CA ILE A 501 -4.10 -28.99 -4.04
C ILE A 501 -3.11 -30.07 -4.52
N ALA A 502 -1.84 -29.70 -4.68
CA ALA A 502 -0.74 -30.61 -5.04
C ALA A 502 0.49 -30.31 -4.17
N PRO A 503 0.71 -31.07 -3.07
CA PRO A 503 1.79 -30.84 -2.11
C PRO A 503 3.19 -31.17 -2.63
#